data_AF-X1AYZ0-F1
#
_entry.id   AF-X1AYZ0-F1
#
_cell.length_a   1.000
_cell.length_b   1.000
_cell.length_c   1.000
_cell.angle_alpha   90.00
_cell.angle_beta   90.00
_cell.angle_gamma   90.00
#
_symmetry.space_group_name_H-M   'P 1'
#
loop_
_entity.id
_entity.type
_entity.pdbx_description
1 polymer ?
#
loop_
_entity_poly.entity_id
_entity_poly.type
_entity_poly.pdbx_seq_one_letter_code
_entity_poly.pdbx_strand_id
1 'polypeptide(L)'
;MLLNTQNQLLPSPKPEHKTSNIKPEVIDLISSSYKNPVSPEGIFCCILYAVLYSNIYRQKYLEFLKINFPKIPFTKEYKLFKKFSKLGQQLVNTHLLKSHLIKNTSSRLEGQNGGVRKITYDKKRSQVYINKKQFFTNVEPEIWNYFIGGY
;
A
#
# COMPACT_ATOMS: atom_id res chain seq x y z
N MET A 1 -9.50 -20.06 42.67
CA MET A 1 -9.78 -18.86 41.85
C MET A 1 -8.46 -18.40 41.24
N LEU A 2 -8.22 -18.71 39.97
CA LEU A 2 -7.03 -18.23 39.25
C LEU A 2 -7.51 -17.24 38.17
N LEU A 3 -7.01 -16.01 38.28
CA LEU A 3 -7.34 -14.89 37.40
C LEU A 3 -6.63 -15.08 36.04
N ASN A 4 -7.42 -15.19 34.98
CA ASN A 4 -6.97 -15.18 33.59
C ASN A 4 -6.66 -13.73 33.19
N THR A 5 -5.37 -13.37 33.11
CA THR A 5 -4.93 -12.09 32.55
C THR A 5 -4.70 -12.24 31.04
N GLN A 6 -5.78 -12.10 30.27
CA GLN A 6 -5.64 -11.80 28.84
C GLN A 6 -5.28 -10.31 28.70
N ASN A 7 -4.06 -10.03 28.26
CA ASN A 7 -3.66 -8.72 27.76
C ASN A 7 -4.49 -8.38 26.51
N GLN A 8 -5.71 -7.89 26.71
CA GLN A 8 -6.47 -7.20 25.68
C GLN A 8 -5.94 -5.78 25.58
N LEU A 9 -5.28 -5.46 24.46
CA LEU A 9 -5.00 -4.07 24.08
C LEU A 9 -6.33 -3.32 24.11
N LEU A 10 -6.49 -2.37 25.03
CA LEU A 10 -7.67 -1.52 25.09
C LEU A 10 -7.85 -0.86 23.71
N PRO A 11 -9.05 -0.91 23.11
CA PRO A 11 -9.30 -0.18 21.88
C PRO A 11 -9.06 1.30 22.17
N SER A 12 -8.10 1.90 21.46
CA SER A 12 -7.83 3.33 21.54
C SER A 12 -9.14 4.10 21.33
N PRO A 13 -9.46 5.09 22.20
CA PRO A 13 -10.67 5.87 22.06
C PRO A 13 -10.70 6.46 20.64
N LYS A 14 -11.77 6.14 19.89
CA LYS A 14 -11.98 6.74 18.57
C LYS A 14 -12.29 8.22 18.83
N PRO A 15 -11.48 9.17 18.33
CA PRO A 15 -11.78 10.58 18.53
C PRO A 15 -13.15 10.91 17.91
N GLU A 16 -13.96 11.68 18.66
CA GLU A 16 -15.30 12.11 18.23
C GLU A 16 -15.26 12.95 16.94
N HIS A 17 -14.12 13.61 16.68
CA HIS A 17 -13.85 14.37 15.47
C HIS A 17 -12.52 13.97 14.84
N LYS A 18 -12.54 13.64 13.55
CA LYS A 18 -11.32 13.38 12.78
C LYS A 18 -10.67 14.70 12.39
N THR A 19 -9.43 14.92 12.83
CA THR A 19 -8.60 16.05 12.42
C THR A 19 -7.47 15.56 11.51
N SER A 20 -7.05 16.42 10.58
CA SER A 20 -5.92 16.13 9.70
C SER A 20 -4.59 16.18 10.47
N ASN A 21 -3.70 15.21 10.24
CA ASN A 21 -2.33 15.24 10.77
C ASN A 21 -1.36 16.02 9.86
N ILE A 22 -1.86 16.64 8.78
CA ILE A 22 -1.07 17.51 7.92
C ILE A 22 -1.15 18.93 8.49
N LYS A 23 0.02 19.55 8.68
CA LYS A 23 0.11 20.95 9.13
C LYS A 23 -0.74 21.86 8.23
N PRO A 24 -1.61 22.73 8.79
CA PRO A 24 -2.44 23.64 8.01
C PRO A 24 -1.64 24.49 7.03
N GLU A 25 -0.46 24.97 7.45
CA GLU A 25 0.48 25.74 6.61
C GLU A 25 0.82 25.04 5.29
N VAL A 26 0.94 23.71 5.29
CA VAL A 26 1.24 22.93 4.08
C VAL A 26 0.02 22.88 3.16
N ILE A 27 -1.17 22.72 3.73
CA ILE A 27 -2.42 22.71 2.97
C ILE A 27 -2.65 24.07 2.31
N ASP A 28 -2.41 25.14 3.05
CA ASP A 28 -2.54 26.52 2.57
C ASP A 28 -1.51 26.81 1.47
N LEU A 29 -0.24 26.47 1.69
CA LEU A 29 0.84 26.64 0.70
C LEU A 29 0.50 25.96 -0.63
N ILE A 30 0.04 24.70 -0.56
CA ILE A 30 -0.32 23.92 -1.75
C ILE A 30 -1.57 24.50 -2.41
N SER A 31 -2.59 24.88 -1.64
CA SER A 31 -3.82 25.48 -2.15
C SER A 31 -3.54 26.81 -2.87
N SER A 32 -2.70 27.66 -2.28
CA SER A 32 -2.26 28.93 -2.88
C SER A 32 -1.45 28.71 -4.16
N SER A 33 -0.53 27.73 -4.17
CA SER A 33 0.27 27.43 -5.37
C SER A 33 -0.59 26.99 -6.56
N TYR A 34 -1.70 26.29 -6.31
CA TYR A 34 -2.60 25.83 -7.36
C TYR A 34 -3.78 26.76 -7.64
N LYS A 35 -3.95 27.81 -6.82
CA LYS A 35 -5.13 28.70 -6.84
C LYS A 35 -6.46 27.92 -6.74
N ASN A 36 -6.44 26.77 -6.07
CA ASN A 36 -7.56 25.85 -5.94
C ASN A 36 -7.49 25.13 -4.59
N PRO A 37 -8.63 24.82 -3.96
CA PRO A 37 -8.63 24.09 -2.69
C PRO A 37 -8.13 22.65 -2.88
N VAL A 38 -7.27 22.19 -1.98
CA VAL A 38 -6.82 20.80 -1.90
C VAL A 38 -7.27 20.15 -0.59
N SER A 39 -7.75 18.90 -0.67
CA SER A 39 -8.10 18.14 0.53
C SER A 39 -6.86 17.50 1.17
N PRO A 40 -6.81 17.37 2.50
CA PRO A 40 -5.72 16.67 3.18
C PRO A 40 -5.55 15.23 2.71
N GLU A 41 -6.64 14.52 2.42
CA GLU A 41 -6.61 13.16 1.86
C GLU A 41 -6.04 13.15 0.45
N GLY A 42 -6.35 14.17 -0.35
CA GLY A 42 -5.82 14.30 -1.70
C GLY A 42 -4.32 14.52 -1.69
N ILE A 43 -3.84 15.33 -0.74
CA ILE A 43 -2.43 15.55 -0.47
C ILE A 43 -1.78 14.24 0.00
N PHE A 44 -2.35 13.55 0.99
CA PHE A 44 -1.87 12.25 1.48
C PHE A 44 -1.72 11.22 0.36
N CYS A 45 -2.76 11.06 -0.48
CA CYS A 45 -2.75 10.10 -1.59
C CYS A 45 -1.70 10.44 -2.64
N CYS A 46 -1.57 11.73 -2.99
CA CYS A 46 -0.57 12.19 -3.94
C CYS A 46 0.86 12.01 -3.39
N ILE A 47 1.10 12.41 -2.15
CA ILE A 47 2.41 12.37 -1.50
C ILE A 47 2.88 10.93 -1.31
N LEU A 48 2.08 10.12 -0.61
CA LEU A 48 2.56 8.83 -0.12
C LEU A 48 2.38 7.71 -1.13
N TYR A 49 1.23 7.64 -1.81
CA TYR A 49 0.92 6.48 -2.65
C TYR A 49 1.28 6.69 -4.11
N ALA A 50 1.14 7.90 -4.66
CA ALA A 50 1.47 8.13 -6.06
C ALA A 50 2.99 8.30 -6.29
N VAL A 51 3.65 9.12 -5.47
CA VAL A 51 5.08 9.43 -5.68
C VAL A 51 5.99 8.34 -5.13
N LEU A 52 5.79 7.88 -3.88
CA LEU A 52 6.69 6.86 -3.30
C LEU A 52 6.60 5.50 -3.99
N TYR A 53 5.45 5.19 -4.60
CA TYR A 53 5.26 3.96 -5.35
C TYR A 53 5.76 4.04 -6.80
N SER A 54 6.13 5.23 -7.28
CA SER A 54 6.69 5.40 -8.62
C SER A 54 8.08 4.75 -8.71
N ASN A 55 8.26 3.84 -9.66
CA ASN A 55 9.55 3.18 -9.92
C ASN A 55 10.64 4.20 -10.27
N ILE A 56 10.28 5.23 -11.04
CA ILE A 56 11.21 6.29 -11.44
C ILE A 56 11.71 7.06 -10.21
N TYR A 57 10.82 7.41 -9.29
CA TYR A 57 11.19 8.10 -8.05
C TYR A 57 12.07 7.22 -7.17
N ARG A 58 11.68 5.96 -6.94
CA ARG A 58 12.45 5.02 -6.10
C ARG A 58 13.85 4.75 -6.64
N GLN A 59 14.01 4.61 -7.96
CA GLN A 59 15.31 4.42 -8.60
C GLN A 59 16.16 5.69 -8.52
N LYS A 60 15.59 6.85 -8.88
CA LYS A 60 16.32 8.12 -8.91
C LYS A 60 16.83 8.55 -7.53
N TYR A 61 16.05 8.31 -6.48
CA TYR A 61 16.38 8.74 -5.11
C TYR A 61 16.81 7.59 -4.21
N LEU A 62 17.16 6.41 -4.76
CA LEU A 62 17.44 5.20 -3.98
C LEU A 62 18.45 5.43 -2.86
N GLU A 63 19.58 6.06 -3.16
CA GLU A 63 20.65 6.32 -2.19
C GLU A 63 20.19 7.28 -1.08
N PHE A 64 19.35 8.27 -1.40
CA PHE A 64 18.78 9.17 -0.41
C PHE A 64 17.73 8.48 0.47
N LEU A 65 16.91 7.61 -0.12
CA LEU A 65 15.86 6.85 0.58
C LEU A 65 16.44 5.83 1.58
N LYS A 66 17.66 5.35 1.35
CA LYS A 66 18.36 4.45 2.28
C LYS A 66 18.84 5.16 3.55
N ILE A 67 19.18 6.44 3.45
CA ILE A 67 19.89 7.18 4.51
C ILE A 67 18.94 8.14 5.25
N ASN A 68 17.92 8.67 4.57
CA ASN A 68 17.07 9.73 5.12
C ASN A 68 15.59 9.56 4.70
N PHE A 69 14.71 10.32 5.35
CA PHE A 69 13.30 10.33 5.04
C PHE A 69 13.03 10.81 3.60
N PRO A 70 12.00 10.24 2.93
CA PRO A 70 11.66 10.63 1.56
C PRO A 70 11.26 12.10 1.46
N LYS A 71 11.83 12.81 0.49
CA LYS A 71 11.49 14.20 0.16
C LYS A 71 10.66 14.23 -1.12
N ILE A 72 9.42 14.69 -1.00
CA ILE A 72 8.42 14.47 -2.04
C ILE A 72 8.27 15.73 -2.88
N PRO A 73 8.57 15.70 -4.19
CA PRO A 73 8.37 16.84 -5.08
C PRO A 73 6.89 17.05 -5.36
N PHE A 74 6.48 18.33 -5.42
CA PHE A 74 5.18 18.73 -5.91
C PHE A 74 5.27 19.22 -7.35
N THR A 75 4.25 18.89 -8.14
CA THR A 75 4.08 19.49 -9.46
C THR A 75 3.60 20.93 -9.34
N LYS A 76 3.90 21.77 -10.32
CA LYS A 76 3.30 23.12 -10.42
C LYS A 76 1.90 23.08 -11.04
N GLU A 77 1.53 21.97 -11.67
CA GLU A 77 0.27 21.82 -12.39
C GLU A 77 -0.81 21.12 -11.56
N TYR A 78 -1.89 21.84 -11.25
CA TYR A 78 -3.02 21.30 -10.48
C TYR A 78 -3.68 20.08 -11.14
N LYS A 79 -3.79 20.07 -12.48
CA LYS A 79 -4.35 18.94 -13.22
C LYS A 79 -3.54 17.66 -13.00
N LEU A 80 -2.21 17.78 -12.97
CA LEU A 80 -1.32 16.64 -12.74
C LEU A 80 -1.40 16.17 -11.28
N PHE A 81 -1.45 17.11 -10.32
CA PHE A 81 -1.69 16.79 -8.92
C PHE A 81 -2.98 15.98 -8.72
N LYS A 82 -4.09 16.41 -9.33
CA LYS A 82 -5.37 15.71 -9.24
C LYS A 82 -5.30 14.29 -9.83
N LYS A 83 -4.56 14.10 -10.93
CA LYS A 83 -4.32 12.76 -11.50
C LYS A 83 -3.54 11.87 -10.53
N PHE A 84 -2.45 12.37 -9.95
CA PHE A 84 -1.66 11.61 -8.97
C PHE A 84 -2.47 11.29 -7.71
N SER A 85 -3.21 12.26 -7.18
CA SER A 85 -4.11 12.06 -6.05
C SER A 85 -5.13 10.94 -6.32
N LYS A 86 -5.73 10.91 -7.51
CA LYS A 86 -6.66 9.83 -7.92
C LYS A 86 -5.99 8.46 -8.00
N LEU A 87 -4.80 8.36 -8.60
CA LEU A 87 -4.03 7.12 -8.65
C LEU A 87 -3.64 6.63 -7.25
N GLY A 88 -3.18 7.55 -6.39
CA GLY A 88 -2.87 7.24 -5.00
C GLY A 88 -4.08 6.73 -4.24
N GLN A 89 -5.26 7.33 -4.45
CA GLN A 89 -6.51 6.87 -3.84
C GLN A 89 -6.89 5.45 -4.31
N GLN A 90 -6.69 5.14 -5.60
CA GLN A 90 -6.91 3.79 -6.13
C GLN A 90 -5.98 2.77 -5.48
N LEU A 91 -4.70 3.11 -5.28
CA LEU A 91 -3.74 2.26 -4.57
C LEU A 91 -4.14 2.05 -3.10
N VAL A 92 -4.51 3.12 -2.38
CA VAL A 92 -5.02 3.04 -1.00
C VAL A 92 -6.22 2.10 -0.92
N ASN A 93 -7.21 2.29 -1.80
CA ASN A 93 -8.40 1.44 -1.81
C ASN A 93 -8.06 0.00 -2.13
N THR A 94 -7.03 -0.24 -2.94
CA THR A 94 -6.58 -1.58 -3.29
C THR A 94 -5.90 -2.26 -2.10
N HIS A 95 -4.97 -1.59 -1.43
CA HIS A 95 -4.30 -2.13 -0.24
C HIS A 95 -5.24 -2.30 0.96
N LEU A 96 -6.32 -1.51 1.05
CA LEU A 96 -7.35 -1.66 2.08
C LEU A 96 -8.43 -2.71 1.73
N LEU A 97 -8.27 -3.45 0.63
CA LEU A 97 -9.23 -4.44 0.14
C LEU A 97 -10.64 -3.87 -0.15
N LYS A 98 -10.75 -2.56 -0.37
CA LYS A 98 -12.01 -1.86 -0.67
C LYS A 98 -12.30 -1.77 -2.17
N SER A 99 -11.29 -2.03 -3.00
CA SER A 99 -11.42 -1.95 -4.45
C SER A 99 -12.17 -3.15 -5.02
N HIS A 100 -13.12 -2.88 -5.91
CA HIS A 100 -13.83 -3.92 -6.67
C HIS A 100 -12.89 -4.74 -7.56
N LEU A 101 -11.72 -4.20 -7.92
CA LEU A 101 -10.72 -4.87 -8.74
C LEU A 101 -10.18 -6.16 -8.11
N ILE A 102 -10.23 -6.27 -6.78
CA ILE A 102 -9.64 -7.41 -6.04
C ILE A 102 -10.60 -8.60 -6.01
N LYS A 103 -11.88 -8.42 -6.33
CA LYS A 103 -12.86 -9.51 -6.30
C LYS A 103 -12.56 -10.60 -7.35
N ASN A 104 -11.88 -10.22 -8.44
CA ASN A 104 -11.52 -11.13 -9.52
C ASN A 104 -10.04 -11.47 -9.45
N THR A 105 -9.64 -12.23 -8.43
CA THR A 105 -8.29 -12.79 -8.38
C THR A 105 -8.16 -13.95 -9.37
N SER A 106 -7.09 -13.97 -10.16
CA SER A 106 -6.79 -15.04 -11.11
C SER A 106 -6.22 -16.28 -10.43
N SER A 107 -5.64 -16.12 -9.23
CA SER A 107 -5.04 -17.20 -8.47
C SER A 107 -6.07 -17.94 -7.63
N ARG A 108 -6.02 -19.27 -7.65
CA ARG A 108 -6.87 -20.14 -6.84
C ARG A 108 -6.00 -21.09 -6.03
N LEU A 109 -6.45 -21.39 -4.81
CA LEU A 109 -5.86 -22.45 -4.00
C LEU A 109 -6.46 -23.78 -4.42
N GLU A 110 -5.61 -24.70 -4.86
CA GLU A 110 -5.98 -26.06 -5.24
C GLU A 110 -5.24 -27.08 -4.36
N GLY A 111 -5.88 -28.23 -4.10
CA GLY A 111 -5.33 -29.31 -3.30
C GLY A 111 -6.14 -29.68 -2.05
N GLN A 112 -5.76 -30.79 -1.41
CA GLN A 112 -6.38 -31.25 -0.17
C GLN A 112 -5.89 -30.47 1.04
N ASN A 113 -6.79 -30.18 1.98
CA ASN A 113 -6.48 -29.45 3.22
C ASN A 113 -5.27 -30.04 3.96
N GLY A 114 -4.34 -29.17 4.33
CA GLY A 114 -3.16 -29.51 5.12
C GLY A 114 -2.51 -28.26 5.71
N GLY A 115 -1.66 -28.42 6.71
CA GLY A 115 -0.87 -27.33 7.27
C GLY A 115 0.16 -26.82 6.26
N VAL A 116 0.52 -25.53 6.38
CA VAL A 116 1.65 -24.93 5.65
C VAL A 116 2.94 -25.56 6.18
N ARG A 117 3.82 -26.02 5.28
CA ARG A 117 5.09 -26.65 5.67
C ARG A 117 6.31 -25.97 5.06
N LYS A 118 6.36 -25.96 3.73
CA LYS A 118 7.48 -25.38 2.98
C LYS A 118 6.92 -24.73 1.74
N ILE A 119 7.19 -23.44 1.59
CA ILE A 119 6.77 -22.67 0.42
C ILE A 119 7.80 -22.88 -0.68
N THR A 120 7.37 -23.24 -1.89
CA THR A 120 8.26 -23.42 -3.04
C THR A 120 7.55 -22.93 -4.30
N TYR A 121 8.25 -22.12 -5.10
CA TYR A 121 7.72 -21.61 -6.36
C TYR A 121 8.20 -22.46 -7.55
N ASP A 122 7.26 -22.96 -8.34
CA ASP A 122 7.51 -23.61 -9.62
C ASP A 122 7.30 -22.61 -10.76
N LYS A 123 8.41 -22.07 -11.28
CA LYS A 123 8.41 -21.11 -12.38
C LYS A 123 7.86 -21.69 -13.69
N LYS A 124 7.98 -23.01 -13.94
CA LYS A 124 7.49 -23.62 -15.19
C LYS A 124 5.97 -23.71 -15.20
N ARG A 125 5.36 -23.89 -14.03
CA ARG A 125 3.91 -24.02 -13.87
C ARG A 125 3.23 -22.74 -13.38
N SER A 126 4.00 -21.69 -13.04
CA SER A 126 3.51 -20.48 -12.40
C SER A 126 2.69 -20.81 -11.14
N GLN A 127 3.22 -21.71 -10.31
CA GLN A 127 2.54 -22.28 -9.14
C GLN A 127 3.35 -22.07 -7.87
N VAL A 128 2.67 -21.70 -6.77
CA VAL A 128 3.28 -21.61 -5.44
C VAL A 128 2.77 -22.76 -4.58
N TYR A 129 3.63 -23.71 -4.26
CA TYR A 129 3.32 -24.81 -3.36
C TYR A 129 3.49 -24.36 -1.92
N ILE A 130 2.47 -24.57 -1.08
CA ILE A 130 2.56 -24.38 0.39
C ILE A 130 2.88 -25.69 1.13
N ASN A 131 2.60 -26.81 0.46
CA ASN A 131 3.02 -28.17 0.82
C ASN A 131 3.00 -29.07 -0.43
N LYS A 132 3.24 -30.38 -0.27
CA LYS A 132 3.29 -31.34 -1.39
C LYS A 132 1.97 -31.49 -2.16
N LYS A 133 0.83 -31.10 -1.57
CA LYS A 133 -0.51 -31.37 -2.08
C LYS A 133 -1.33 -30.11 -2.37
N GLN A 134 -0.91 -28.95 -1.87
CA GLN A 134 -1.61 -27.67 -2.00
C GLN A 134 -0.74 -26.63 -2.66
N PHE A 135 -1.32 -25.94 -3.63
CA PHE A 135 -0.64 -24.92 -4.40
C PHE A 135 -1.61 -23.82 -4.87
N PHE A 136 -1.05 -22.63 -5.07
CA PHE A 136 -1.72 -21.53 -5.75
C PHE A 136 -1.42 -21.61 -7.25
N THR A 137 -2.46 -21.50 -8.08
CA THR A 137 -2.33 -21.40 -9.54
C THR A 137 -2.19 -19.96 -9.99
N ASN A 138 -1.74 -19.76 -11.24
CA ASN A 138 -1.65 -18.45 -11.91
C ASN A 138 -0.83 -17.40 -11.16
N VAL A 139 0.27 -17.81 -10.51
CA VAL A 139 1.22 -16.88 -9.89
C VAL A 139 2.39 -16.65 -10.84
N GLU A 140 2.33 -15.53 -11.56
CA GLU A 140 3.39 -15.16 -12.48
C GLU A 140 4.71 -14.85 -11.75
N PRO A 141 5.87 -15.03 -12.40
CA PRO A 141 7.17 -14.77 -11.78
C PRO A 141 7.32 -13.34 -11.28
N GLU A 142 6.71 -12.38 -11.98
CA GLU A 142 6.74 -10.96 -11.62
C GLU A 142 5.98 -10.69 -10.31
N ILE A 143 4.86 -11.37 -10.11
CA ILE A 143 4.08 -11.31 -8.86
C ILE A 143 4.84 -11.98 -7.73
N TRP A 144 5.49 -13.12 -7.98
CA TRP A 144 6.31 -13.82 -6.99
C TRP A 144 7.53 -13.01 -6.55
N ASN A 145 8.18 -12.28 -7.46
CA ASN A 145 9.33 -11.42 -7.17
C ASN A 145 8.93 -10.00 -6.76
N TYR A 146 7.66 -9.78 -6.42
CA TYR A 146 7.19 -8.48 -5.95
C TYR A 146 7.44 -8.33 -4.44
N PHE A 147 8.51 -7.63 -4.08
CA PHE A 147 8.95 -7.47 -2.69
C PHE A 147 8.44 -6.18 -2.05
N ILE A 148 8.01 -6.25 -0.77
CA ILE A 148 7.69 -5.08 0.05
C ILE A 148 8.52 -5.13 1.34
N GLY A 149 9.38 -4.14 1.54
CA GLY A 149 10.17 -4.04 2.78
C GLY A 149 11.28 -5.07 2.94
N GLY A 150 11.68 -5.74 1.85
CA GLY A 150 12.79 -6.72 1.83
C GLY A 150 12.37 -8.19 1.92
N TYR A 151 11.05 -8.46 1.91
CA TYR A 151 10.45 -9.79 1.92
C TYR A 151 9.47 -9.96 0.76
#